data_AF-A0A2D7YSH4-F1
#
_entry.id   AF-A0A2D7YSH4-F1
#
_cell.length_a   1.000
_cell.length_b   1.000
_cell.length_c   1.000
_cell.angle_alpha   90.00
_cell.angle_beta   90.00
_cell.angle_gamma   90.00
#
_symmetry.space_group_name_H-M   'P 1'
#
loop_
_entity.id
_entity.type
_entity.pdbx_description
1 polymer ?
#
loop_
_entity_poly.entity_id
_entity_poly.type
_entity_poly.pdbx_seq_one_letter_code
_entity_poly.pdbx_strand_id
1 'polypeptide(L)'
;MHRVHGELKTLKDQSDPLEIIAERIARQAQIICFDEFFVQDITDAMLLGKLFEYLFERNVVLVATSNIVPDDLYKNGLQRERFIPAIERIKENCRVINVDSGVDYRLRTLSKAEIFHSPLDQQADKNLIEYFAQLAPENKQAYDETTIDILGRDIAVRAVSDDVVFFDFSAICKTARSQNDYMEISQLYHAVLISNVEQMGRGNDDIARRFIALVDEFYERKVKLILSAAVPIEQLYTEGQLSFEFKRCVSRLQEMQSQQYLAEEHKA
;
A
#
# COMPACT_ATOMS: atom_id res chain seq x y z
N MET A 1 10.95 11.77 5.49
CA MET A 1 12.42 11.60 5.61
C MET A 1 13.24 12.32 4.53
N HIS A 2 12.82 12.39 3.27
CA HIS A 2 13.60 13.01 2.18
C HIS A 2 14.13 14.43 2.46
N ARG A 3 13.32 15.32 3.04
CA ARG A 3 13.76 16.68 3.39
C ARG A 3 14.94 16.68 4.37
N VAL A 4 14.86 15.88 5.45
CA VAL A 4 15.90 15.84 6.48
C VAL A 4 17.20 15.28 5.91
N HIS A 5 17.13 14.20 5.13
CA HIS A 5 18.28 13.65 4.40
C HIS A 5 18.89 14.66 3.41
N GLY A 6 18.06 15.46 2.75
CA GLY A 6 18.50 16.55 1.88
C GLY A 6 19.27 17.62 2.65
N GLU A 7 18.74 18.11 3.77
CA GLU A 7 19.39 19.12 4.60
C GLU A 7 20.69 18.61 5.23
N LEU A 8 20.73 17.36 5.70
CA LEU A 8 21.95 16.74 6.25
C LEU A 8 23.13 16.75 5.25
N LYS A 9 22.86 16.56 3.95
CA LYS A 9 23.90 16.64 2.91
C LYS A 9 24.53 18.04 2.79
N THR A 10 23.80 19.08 3.17
CA THR A 10 24.26 20.48 3.11
C THR A 10 24.99 20.93 4.38
N LEU A 11 24.87 20.15 5.47
CA LEU A 11 25.38 20.50 6.80
C LEU A 11 26.51 19.56 7.27
N LYS A 12 27.25 18.95 6.33
CA LYS A 12 28.27 17.92 6.65
C LYS A 12 29.39 18.40 7.57
N ASP A 13 29.70 19.69 7.58
CA ASP A 13 30.76 20.29 8.40
C ASP A 13 30.27 20.78 9.77
N GLN A 14 28.99 20.57 10.10
CA GLN A 14 28.40 20.97 11.37
C GLN A 14 28.53 19.85 12.40
N SER A 15 28.85 20.23 13.65
CA SER A 15 29.00 19.27 14.75
C SER A 15 27.67 18.58 15.11
N ASP A 16 26.55 19.30 15.00
CA ASP A 16 25.22 18.73 15.22
C ASP A 16 24.20 19.26 14.19
N PRO A 17 24.16 18.67 12.99
CA PRO A 17 23.32 19.18 11.92
C PRO A 17 21.83 19.00 12.21
N LEU A 18 21.43 18.03 13.05
CA LEU A 18 20.03 17.77 13.39
C LEU A 18 19.45 18.87 14.29
N GLU A 19 20.24 19.45 15.18
CA GLU A 19 19.81 20.57 16.00
C GLU A 19 19.46 21.80 15.13
N ILE A 20 20.31 22.09 14.14
CA ILE A 20 20.10 23.18 13.17
C ILE A 20 18.83 22.92 12.36
N ILE A 21 18.62 21.69 11.91
CA ILE A 21 17.41 21.30 11.17
C ILE A 21 16.17 21.46 12.06
N ALA A 22 16.22 21.00 13.31
CA ALA A 22 15.11 21.16 14.26
C ALA A 22 14.79 22.63 14.51
N GLU A 23 15.80 23.50 14.66
CA GLU A 23 15.60 24.93 14.79
C GLU A 23 14.92 25.54 13.56
N ARG A 24 15.35 25.16 12.36
CA ARG A 24 14.73 25.62 11.10
C ARG A 24 13.27 25.18 11.01
N ILE A 25 12.98 23.93 11.38
CA ILE A 25 11.62 23.40 11.39
C ILE A 25 10.77 24.13 12.42
N ALA A 26 11.25 24.31 13.65
CA ALA A 26 10.52 24.99 14.73
C ALA A 26 10.17 26.46 14.40
N ARG A 27 11.02 27.14 13.60
CA ARG A 27 10.74 28.49 13.09
C ARG A 27 9.63 28.52 12.02
N GLN A 28 9.41 27.40 11.33
CA GLN A 28 8.44 27.29 10.23
C GLN A 28 7.12 26.67 10.69
N ALA A 29 7.16 25.79 11.69
CA ALA A 29 6.02 25.00 12.15
C ALA A 29 6.05 24.82 13.67
N GLN A 30 4.89 25.00 14.29
CA GLN A 30 4.65 24.69 15.71
C GLN A 30 3.97 23.32 15.88
N ILE A 31 3.38 22.79 14.81
CA ILE A 31 2.76 21.46 14.75
C ILE A 31 3.34 20.74 13.54
N ILE A 32 3.79 19.51 13.73
CA ILE A 32 4.22 18.62 12.66
C ILE A 32 3.29 17.42 12.65
N CYS A 33 2.67 17.18 11.49
CA CYS A 33 1.85 16.00 11.26
C CYS A 33 2.66 14.98 10.44
N PHE A 34 2.76 13.75 10.94
CA PHE A 34 3.21 12.60 10.17
C PHE A 34 2.00 11.73 9.87
N ASP A 35 1.73 11.54 8.59
CA ASP A 35 0.81 10.50 8.19
C ASP A 35 1.58 9.17 8.09
N GLU A 36 0.93 8.08 8.49
CA GLU A 36 1.45 6.70 8.42
C GLU A 36 2.88 6.54 8.96
N PHE A 37 3.11 6.97 10.19
CA PHE A 37 4.41 6.90 10.82
C PHE A 37 4.89 5.46 10.99
N PHE A 38 5.87 5.07 10.17
CA PHE A 38 6.50 3.76 10.19
C PHE A 38 8.03 3.87 10.05
N VAL A 39 8.75 2.91 10.64
CA VAL A 39 10.22 2.88 10.66
C VAL A 39 10.72 1.52 10.16
N GLN A 40 11.40 1.52 9.01
CA GLN A 40 11.91 0.30 8.34
C GLN A 40 13.39 0.03 8.57
N ASP A 41 14.20 1.06 8.79
CA ASP A 41 15.65 0.93 8.94
C ASP A 41 16.20 1.67 10.16
N ILE A 42 17.32 1.15 10.69
CA ILE A 42 17.94 1.69 11.91
C ILE A 42 18.49 3.11 11.72
N THR A 43 18.89 3.49 10.51
CA THR A 43 19.51 4.81 10.26
C THR A 43 18.45 5.89 10.36
N ASP A 44 17.32 5.69 9.70
CA ASP A 44 16.15 6.56 9.81
C ASP A 44 15.59 6.57 11.23
N ALA A 45 15.56 5.41 11.92
CA ALA A 45 15.16 5.31 13.32
C ALA A 45 16.00 6.22 14.24
N MET A 46 17.34 6.16 14.10
CA MET A 46 18.26 6.96 14.91
C MET A 46 18.15 8.45 14.61
N LEU A 47 18.01 8.79 13.35
CA LEU A 47 17.87 10.15 12.90
C LEU A 47 16.55 10.77 13.39
N LEU A 48 15.43 10.05 13.27
CA LEU A 48 14.12 10.48 13.75
C LEU A 48 14.09 10.64 15.26
N GLY A 49 14.66 9.69 16.00
CA GLY A 49 14.71 9.76 17.46
C GLY A 49 15.37 11.04 17.95
N LYS A 50 16.57 11.33 17.45
CA LYS A 50 17.31 12.53 17.83
C LYS A 50 16.65 13.81 17.33
N LEU A 51 16.04 13.79 16.13
CA LEU A 51 15.31 14.95 15.62
C LEU A 51 14.08 15.28 16.49
N PHE A 52 13.32 14.27 16.91
CA PHE A 52 12.15 14.47 17.76
C PHE A 52 12.52 15.03 19.13
N GLU A 53 13.63 14.58 19.73
CA GLU A 53 14.15 15.18 20.97
C GLU A 53 14.31 16.70 20.83
N TYR A 54 15.01 17.16 19.79
CA TYR A 54 15.21 18.60 19.57
C TYR A 54 13.92 19.37 19.27
N LEU A 55 12.95 18.72 18.61
CA LEU A 55 11.67 19.33 18.30
C LEU A 55 10.81 19.46 19.57
N PHE A 56 10.78 18.45 20.44
CA PHE A 56 10.08 18.49 21.72
C PHE A 56 10.67 19.54 22.65
N GLU A 57 12.01 19.65 22.73
CA GLU A 57 12.70 20.72 23.48
C GLU A 57 12.31 22.13 23.01
N ARG A 58 11.89 22.26 21.75
CA ARG A 58 11.44 23.52 21.14
C ARG A 58 9.91 23.69 21.17
N ASN A 59 9.21 22.87 21.95
CA ASN A 59 7.75 22.85 22.09
C ASN A 59 7.00 22.63 20.75
N VAL A 60 7.62 21.95 19.79
CA VAL A 60 6.93 21.55 18.57
C VAL A 60 6.02 20.37 18.89
N VAL A 61 4.74 20.50 18.57
CA VAL A 61 3.74 19.46 18.77
C VAL A 61 3.85 18.43 17.65
N LEU A 62 3.99 17.16 18.01
CA LEU A 62 3.94 16.04 17.09
C LEU A 62 2.51 15.46 17.06
N VAL A 63 1.94 15.35 15.85
CA VAL A 63 0.74 14.56 15.58
C VAL A 63 1.15 13.47 14.59
N ALA A 64 0.86 12.21 14.92
CA ALA A 64 1.19 11.10 14.03
C ALA A 64 0.03 10.10 13.97
N THR A 65 -0.29 9.62 12.76
CA THR A 65 -1.10 8.41 12.55
C THR A 65 -0.13 7.24 12.37
N SER A 66 -0.49 6.05 12.86
CA SER A 66 0.35 4.85 12.75
C SER A 66 -0.51 3.62 12.98
N ASN A 67 -0.30 2.58 12.18
CA ASN A 67 -0.87 1.25 12.41
C ASN A 67 -0.09 0.46 13.48
N ILE A 68 1.04 0.99 13.95
CA ILE A 68 1.91 0.38 14.94
C ILE A 68 1.93 1.23 16.21
N VAL A 69 1.59 0.62 17.34
CA VAL A 69 1.72 1.28 18.65
C VAL A 69 3.20 1.58 18.95
N PRO A 70 3.52 2.65 19.71
CA PRO A 70 4.91 3.05 19.93
C PRO A 70 5.86 1.93 20.38
N ASP A 71 5.40 1.05 21.28
CA ASP A 71 6.20 -0.07 21.80
C ASP A 71 6.60 -1.09 20.72
N ASP A 72 5.87 -1.15 19.61
CA ASP A 72 6.11 -2.06 18.49
C ASP A 72 6.79 -1.39 17.28
N LEU A 73 7.04 -0.08 17.32
CA LEU A 73 7.76 0.62 16.23
C LEU A 73 9.15 0.02 16.03
N TYR A 74 9.50 -0.46 14.83
CA TYR A 74 10.78 -1.13 14.51
C TYR A 74 11.01 -2.45 15.28
N LYS A 75 9.94 -3.16 15.66
CA LYS A 75 10.00 -4.47 16.33
C LYS A 75 10.83 -5.45 15.51
N ASN A 76 11.68 -6.22 16.16
CA ASN A 76 12.64 -7.15 15.54
C ASN A 76 13.67 -6.50 14.59
N GLY A 77 13.70 -5.17 14.49
CA GLY A 77 14.68 -4.46 13.68
C GLY A 77 16.11 -4.63 14.19
N LEU A 78 17.07 -4.58 13.26
CA LEU A 78 18.50 -4.67 13.56
C LEU A 78 18.89 -3.57 14.56
N GLN A 79 19.53 -3.95 15.67
CA GLN A 79 19.94 -3.03 16.75
C GLN A 79 18.79 -2.21 17.37
N ARG A 80 17.57 -2.77 17.45
CA ARG A 80 16.39 -2.17 18.10
C ARG A 80 16.68 -1.48 19.44
N GLU A 81 17.55 -2.06 20.27
CA GLU A 81 17.93 -1.49 21.57
C GLU A 81 18.37 -0.03 21.49
N ARG A 82 19.01 0.38 20.39
CA ARG A 82 19.42 1.77 20.17
C ARG A 82 18.25 2.71 19.93
N PHE A 83 17.12 2.20 19.43
CA PHE A 83 15.92 2.97 19.13
C PHE A 83 14.94 3.04 20.31
N ILE A 84 15.09 2.19 21.32
CA ILE A 84 14.26 2.22 22.53
C ILE A 84 14.20 3.62 23.19
N PRO A 85 15.31 4.37 23.35
CA PRO A 85 15.25 5.73 23.90
C PRO A 85 14.32 6.66 23.12
N ALA A 86 14.31 6.57 21.79
CA ALA A 86 13.42 7.37 20.95
C ALA A 86 11.94 6.98 21.15
N ILE A 87 11.65 5.69 21.30
CA ILE A 87 10.30 5.19 21.60
C ILE A 87 9.82 5.75 22.95
N GLU A 88 10.67 5.73 23.97
CA GLU A 88 10.33 6.30 25.28
C GLU A 88 10.08 7.82 25.19
N ARG A 89 10.88 8.56 24.41
CA ARG A 89 10.62 9.99 24.15
C ARG A 89 9.29 10.24 23.46
N ILE A 90 8.93 9.43 22.48
CA ILE A 90 7.62 9.51 21.83
C ILE A 90 6.52 9.27 22.87
N LYS A 91 6.64 8.26 23.72
CA LYS A 91 5.63 7.95 24.76
C LYS A 91 5.54 9.03 25.85
N GLU A 92 6.66 9.65 26.21
CA GLU A 92 6.71 10.75 27.17
C GLU A 92 6.02 12.02 26.65
N ASN A 93 6.18 12.32 25.35
CA ASN A 93 5.72 13.58 24.76
C ASN A 93 4.42 13.46 23.95
N CYS A 94 4.00 12.25 23.59
CA CYS A 94 2.81 12.00 22.77
C CYS A 94 1.77 11.19 23.54
N ARG A 95 0.50 11.59 23.40
CA ARG A 95 -0.62 10.79 23.88
C ARG A 95 -1.08 9.84 22.78
N VAL A 96 -0.97 8.54 23.02
CA VAL A 96 -1.51 7.52 22.11
C VAL A 96 -3.03 7.52 22.21
N ILE A 97 -3.70 7.72 21.07
CA ILE A 97 -5.14 7.61 20.92
C ILE A 97 -5.40 6.48 19.95
N ASN A 98 -6.00 5.39 20.43
CA ASN A 98 -6.43 4.32 19.55
C ASN A 98 -7.67 4.78 18.77
N VAL A 99 -7.51 4.93 17.47
CA VAL A 99 -8.60 5.21 16.53
C VAL A 99 -9.20 3.87 16.13
N ASP A 100 -9.77 3.15 17.10
CA ASP A 100 -10.45 1.89 16.83
C ASP A 100 -11.90 2.04 17.23
N SER A 101 -12.78 2.24 16.24
CA SER A 101 -14.22 2.09 16.44
C SER A 101 -14.64 0.62 16.56
N GLY A 102 -13.70 -0.34 16.57
CA GLY A 102 -13.97 -1.78 16.51
C GLY A 102 -14.63 -2.23 15.20
N VAL A 103 -14.78 -1.30 14.26
CA VAL A 103 -15.44 -1.51 12.97
C VAL A 103 -14.42 -1.12 11.91
N ASP A 104 -13.77 -2.14 11.35
CA ASP A 104 -13.00 -1.99 10.14
C ASP A 104 -14.00 -1.78 8.98
N TYR A 105 -14.16 -0.53 8.58
CA TYR A 105 -15.05 -0.14 7.49
C TYR A 105 -14.58 -0.70 6.13
N ARG A 106 -13.27 -0.91 5.95
CA ARG A 106 -12.72 -1.54 4.74
C ARG A 106 -13.09 -3.03 4.72
N LEU A 107 -12.84 -3.76 5.81
CA LEU A 107 -13.23 -5.17 5.92
C LEU A 107 -14.74 -5.35 5.78
N ARG A 108 -15.55 -4.45 6.33
CA ARG A 108 -17.02 -4.48 6.18
C ARG A 108 -17.44 -4.28 4.73
N THR A 109 -16.76 -3.41 3.99
CA THR A 109 -16.96 -3.19 2.56
C THR A 109 -16.59 -4.46 1.78
N LEU A 110 -15.39 -4.99 1.99
CA LEU A 110 -14.89 -6.20 1.34
C LEU A 110 -15.75 -7.43 1.63
N SER A 111 -16.25 -7.58 2.86
CA SER A 111 -17.10 -8.71 3.25
C SER A 111 -18.47 -8.71 2.58
N LYS A 112 -18.92 -7.56 2.06
CA LYS A 112 -20.17 -7.41 1.31
C LYS A 112 -19.95 -7.33 -0.20
N ALA A 113 -18.74 -7.03 -0.62
CA ALA A 113 -18.39 -6.89 -2.01
C ALA A 113 -18.35 -8.26 -2.69
N GLU A 114 -18.77 -8.29 -3.95
CA GLU A 114 -18.50 -9.42 -4.83
C GLU A 114 -17.05 -9.30 -5.31
N ILE A 115 -16.13 -9.98 -4.62
CA ILE A 115 -14.69 -9.89 -4.86
C ILE A 115 -14.31 -10.37 -6.28
N PHE A 116 -15.05 -11.33 -6.83
CA PHE A 116 -14.90 -11.78 -8.20
C PHE A 116 -16.26 -11.77 -8.90
N HIS A 117 -16.46 -10.80 -9.80
CA HIS A 117 -17.69 -10.68 -10.58
C HIS A 117 -17.51 -11.29 -11.98
N SER A 118 -18.47 -12.10 -12.41
CA SER A 118 -18.56 -12.57 -13.80
C SER A 118 -20.01 -12.85 -14.17
N PRO A 119 -20.44 -12.59 -15.43
CA PRO A 119 -19.65 -12.10 -16.57
C PRO A 119 -19.42 -10.57 -16.57
N LEU A 120 -18.77 -10.03 -17.61
CA LEU A 120 -18.62 -8.57 -17.81
C LEU A 120 -19.93 -7.91 -18.27
N ASP A 121 -20.91 -7.83 -17.37
CA ASP A 121 -22.16 -7.14 -17.61
C ASP A 121 -22.08 -5.66 -17.19
N GLN A 122 -23.21 -4.95 -17.27
CA GLN A 122 -23.27 -3.54 -16.87
C GLN A 122 -23.12 -3.34 -15.35
N GLN A 123 -23.37 -4.38 -14.54
CA GLN A 123 -23.27 -4.32 -13.09
C GLN A 123 -21.81 -4.47 -12.64
N ALA A 124 -21.01 -5.26 -13.37
CA ALA A 124 -19.58 -5.43 -13.12
C ALA A 124 -18.84 -4.11 -12.90
N ASP A 125 -19.02 -3.16 -13.83
CA ASP A 125 -18.31 -1.89 -13.78
C ASP A 125 -18.83 -0.96 -12.68
N LYS A 126 -20.16 -0.94 -12.48
CA LYS A 126 -20.81 -0.17 -11.42
C LYS A 126 -20.35 -0.63 -10.05
N ASN A 127 -20.27 -1.94 -9.83
CA ASN A 127 -19.80 -2.54 -8.58
C ASN A 127 -18.36 -2.10 -8.29
N LEU A 128 -17.45 -2.20 -9.27
CA LEU A 128 -16.05 -1.80 -9.06
C LEU A 128 -15.91 -0.31 -8.73
N ILE A 129 -16.66 0.56 -9.42
CA ILE A 129 -16.67 2.01 -9.11
C ILE A 129 -17.21 2.27 -7.69
N GLU A 130 -18.28 1.57 -7.30
CA GLU A 130 -18.86 1.68 -5.96
C GLU A 130 -17.89 1.19 -4.88
N TYR A 131 -17.26 0.03 -5.07
CA TYR A 131 -16.29 -0.53 -4.13
C TYR A 131 -15.05 0.34 -4.00
N PHE A 132 -14.56 0.90 -5.12
CA PHE A 132 -13.46 1.86 -5.07
C PHE A 132 -13.81 3.07 -4.19
N ALA A 133 -14.99 3.67 -4.39
CA ALA A 133 -15.44 4.81 -3.61
C ALA A 133 -15.65 4.48 -2.12
N GLN A 134 -16.03 3.26 -1.78
CA GLN A 134 -16.19 2.81 -0.39
C GLN A 134 -14.85 2.49 0.28
N LEU A 135 -13.86 2.01 -0.47
CA LEU A 135 -12.51 1.72 0.02
C LEU A 135 -11.65 2.97 0.15
N ALA A 136 -11.91 4.01 -0.65
CA ALA A 136 -11.21 5.30 -0.65
C ALA A 136 -12.17 6.49 -0.39
N PRO A 137 -12.85 6.55 0.78
CA PRO A 137 -13.91 7.53 1.04
C PRO A 137 -13.41 8.98 1.15
N GLU A 138 -12.12 9.19 1.45
CA GLU A 138 -11.56 10.52 1.72
C GLU A 138 -11.02 11.22 0.46
N ASN A 139 -10.84 10.50 -0.66
CA ASN A 139 -10.16 11.01 -1.85
C ASN A 139 -11.12 11.37 -3.00
N LYS A 140 -11.67 12.58 -2.94
CA LYS A 140 -12.48 13.17 -4.02
C LYS A 140 -11.71 13.46 -5.32
N GLN A 141 -10.37 13.42 -5.29
CA GLN A 141 -9.49 13.62 -6.45
C GLN A 141 -9.19 12.34 -7.23
N ALA A 142 -9.70 11.19 -6.78
CA ALA A 142 -9.31 9.88 -7.31
C ALA A 142 -9.65 9.60 -8.78
N TYR A 143 -10.38 10.50 -9.45
CA TYR A 143 -10.74 10.41 -10.87
C TYR A 143 -9.96 11.34 -11.80
N ASP A 144 -9.12 12.23 -11.26
CA ASP A 144 -8.35 13.19 -12.06
C ASP A 144 -7.01 12.61 -12.56
N GLU A 145 -6.45 11.64 -11.83
CA GLU A 145 -5.24 10.93 -12.24
C GLU A 145 -5.55 9.83 -13.27
N THR A 146 -4.87 9.92 -14.41
CA THR A 146 -5.01 8.94 -15.50
C THR A 146 -3.89 7.91 -15.53
N THR A 147 -2.79 8.16 -14.80
CA THR A 147 -1.59 7.32 -14.79
C THR A 147 -0.87 7.39 -13.44
N ILE A 148 -0.24 6.29 -13.03
CA ILE A 148 0.69 6.22 -11.89
C ILE A 148 2.11 5.89 -12.37
N ASP A 149 3.14 6.37 -11.67
CA ASP A 149 4.52 5.94 -11.91
C ASP A 149 4.86 4.71 -11.08
N ILE A 150 5.28 3.63 -11.75
CA ILE A 150 5.78 2.42 -11.11
C ILE A 150 7.18 2.12 -11.64
N LEU A 151 8.19 2.35 -10.80
CA LEU A 151 9.60 2.15 -11.12
C LEU A 151 10.02 2.92 -12.39
N GLY A 152 9.59 4.19 -12.54
CA GLY A 152 9.90 5.02 -13.69
C GLY A 152 9.10 4.68 -14.95
N ARG A 153 7.96 4.01 -14.82
CA ARG A 153 7.07 3.65 -15.92
C ARG A 153 5.64 4.05 -15.60
N ASP A 154 5.05 4.85 -16.48
CA ASP A 154 3.64 5.21 -16.41
C ASP A 154 2.75 3.99 -16.68
N ILE A 155 1.75 3.77 -15.81
CA ILE A 155 0.70 2.78 -15.96
C ILE A 155 -0.64 3.50 -15.92
N ALA A 156 -1.47 3.30 -16.95
CA ALA A 156 -2.81 3.88 -16.99
C ALA A 156 -3.70 3.31 -15.88
N VAL A 157 -4.38 4.18 -15.15
CA VAL A 157 -5.35 3.84 -14.10
C VAL A 157 -6.72 4.38 -14.49
N ARG A 158 -7.75 3.72 -13.98
CA ARG A 158 -9.14 4.20 -14.05
C ARG A 158 -9.47 5.13 -12.89
N ALA A 159 -8.88 4.86 -11.73
CA ALA A 159 -8.92 5.68 -10.53
C ALA A 159 -7.79 5.28 -9.59
N VAL A 160 -7.36 6.19 -8.73
CA VAL A 160 -6.32 5.93 -7.73
C VAL A 160 -6.51 6.83 -6.51
N SER A 161 -6.27 6.29 -5.34
CA SER A 161 -6.11 7.01 -4.07
C SER A 161 -4.74 6.68 -3.47
N ASP A 162 -4.44 7.23 -2.31
CA ASP A 162 -3.15 7.01 -1.64
C ASP A 162 -2.78 5.53 -1.49
N ASP A 163 -3.77 4.67 -1.20
CA ASP A 163 -3.57 3.26 -0.84
C ASP A 163 -4.49 2.27 -1.59
N VAL A 164 -5.32 2.74 -2.54
CA VAL A 164 -6.18 1.91 -3.41
C VAL A 164 -5.98 2.30 -4.86
N VAL A 165 -5.90 1.32 -5.76
CA VAL A 165 -5.80 1.59 -7.21
C VAL A 165 -6.76 0.74 -8.02
N PHE A 166 -7.31 1.34 -9.08
CA PHE A 166 -8.22 0.69 -10.01
C PHE A 166 -7.64 0.70 -11.43
N PHE A 167 -7.34 -0.49 -11.97
CA PHE A 167 -6.84 -0.68 -13.32
C PHE A 167 -7.90 -1.24 -14.27
N ASP A 168 -7.71 -0.99 -15.56
CA ASP A 168 -8.21 -1.91 -16.59
C ASP A 168 -7.21 -3.06 -16.81
N PHE A 169 -7.71 -4.27 -17.04
CA PHE A 169 -6.87 -5.45 -17.27
C PHE A 169 -5.86 -5.25 -18.40
N SER A 170 -6.23 -4.52 -19.46
CA SER A 170 -5.32 -4.22 -20.57
C SER A 170 -4.11 -3.41 -20.12
N ALA A 171 -4.28 -2.41 -19.26
CA ALA A 171 -3.20 -1.56 -18.78
C ALA A 171 -2.17 -2.37 -17.97
N ILE A 172 -2.63 -3.31 -17.16
CA ILE A 172 -1.80 -4.01 -16.17
C ILE A 172 -1.26 -5.38 -16.63
N CYS A 173 -1.92 -6.05 -17.58
CA CYS A 173 -1.49 -7.37 -18.08
C CYS A 173 -1.21 -7.44 -19.59
N LYS A 174 -1.69 -6.49 -20.41
CA LYS A 174 -1.41 -6.46 -21.87
C LYS A 174 -0.29 -5.50 -22.28
N THR A 175 0.25 -4.73 -21.34
CA THR A 175 1.44 -3.89 -21.57
C THR A 175 2.71 -4.58 -21.09
N ALA A 176 3.88 -4.00 -21.41
CA ALA A 176 5.18 -4.52 -20.98
C ALA A 176 5.41 -4.33 -19.47
N ARG A 177 4.81 -5.21 -18.67
CA ARG A 177 5.00 -5.32 -17.21
C ARG A 177 5.87 -6.52 -16.85
N SER A 178 6.57 -6.38 -15.74
CA SER A 178 7.45 -7.36 -15.11
C SER A 178 6.97 -7.64 -13.69
N GLN A 179 7.51 -8.70 -13.07
CA GLN A 179 7.21 -9.04 -11.68
C GLN A 179 7.53 -7.89 -10.70
N ASN A 180 8.58 -7.11 -10.97
CA ASN A 180 8.95 -5.97 -10.14
C ASN A 180 7.88 -4.86 -10.14
N ASP A 181 7.11 -4.69 -11.23
CA ASP A 181 5.97 -3.77 -11.21
C ASP A 181 4.94 -4.22 -10.19
N TYR A 182 4.58 -5.50 -10.21
CA TYR A 182 3.57 -6.05 -9.32
C TYR A 182 4.03 -6.06 -7.87
N MET A 183 5.32 -6.25 -7.63
CA MET A 183 5.91 -6.10 -6.31
C MET A 183 5.79 -4.66 -5.79
N GLU A 184 6.12 -3.66 -6.59
CA GLU A 184 5.99 -2.24 -6.21
C GLU A 184 4.52 -1.88 -5.95
N ILE A 185 3.61 -2.24 -6.87
CA ILE A 185 2.17 -1.99 -6.72
C ILE A 185 1.64 -2.63 -5.43
N SER A 186 2.08 -3.85 -5.13
CA SER A 186 1.66 -4.55 -3.92
C SER A 186 2.31 -4.05 -2.64
N GLN A 187 3.31 -3.18 -2.70
CA GLN A 187 3.83 -2.43 -1.55
C GLN A 187 3.05 -1.14 -1.33
N LEU A 188 2.69 -0.45 -2.42
CA LEU A 188 2.01 0.85 -2.38
C LEU A 188 0.52 0.72 -2.05
N TYR A 189 -0.15 -0.31 -2.56
CA TYR A 189 -1.61 -0.40 -2.49
C TYR A 189 -2.07 -1.62 -1.68
N HIS A 190 -2.89 -1.38 -0.67
CA HIS A 190 -3.48 -2.45 0.14
C HIS A 190 -4.66 -3.13 -0.57
N ALA A 191 -5.33 -2.42 -1.49
CA ALA A 191 -6.41 -2.94 -2.33
C ALA A 191 -6.21 -2.55 -3.79
N VAL A 192 -6.46 -3.51 -4.68
CA VAL A 192 -6.34 -3.34 -6.13
C VAL A 192 -7.61 -3.86 -6.79
N LEU A 193 -8.22 -3.00 -7.61
CA LEU A 193 -9.37 -3.36 -8.43
C LEU A 193 -8.91 -3.52 -9.87
N ILE A 194 -9.40 -4.56 -10.56
CA ILE A 194 -9.11 -4.75 -11.99
C ILE A 194 -10.40 -5.07 -12.73
N SER A 195 -10.74 -4.23 -13.70
CA SER A 195 -11.88 -4.48 -14.59
C SER A 195 -11.49 -5.24 -15.84
N ASN A 196 -12.47 -5.91 -16.44
CA ASN A 196 -12.38 -6.45 -17.80
C ASN A 196 -11.31 -7.54 -17.95
N VAL A 197 -11.13 -8.39 -16.93
CA VAL A 197 -10.25 -9.57 -17.04
C VAL A 197 -10.81 -10.49 -18.11
N GLU A 198 -10.01 -10.74 -19.14
CA GLU A 198 -10.41 -11.56 -20.27
C GLU A 198 -10.08 -13.05 -20.03
N GLN A 199 -10.80 -13.93 -20.73
CA GLN A 199 -10.41 -15.33 -20.79
C GLN A 199 -9.06 -15.47 -21.50
N MET A 200 -8.16 -16.22 -20.88
CA MET A 200 -6.82 -16.51 -21.36
C MET A 200 -6.68 -17.95 -21.86
N GLY A 201 -5.59 -18.23 -22.57
CA GLY A 201 -5.27 -19.52 -23.14
C GLY A 201 -4.06 -19.43 -24.07
N ARG A 202 -3.92 -20.42 -24.93
CA ARG A 202 -2.74 -20.64 -25.78
C ARG A 202 -2.35 -19.45 -26.66
N GLY A 203 -3.33 -18.62 -27.05
CA GLY A 203 -3.11 -17.44 -27.87
C GLY A 203 -2.51 -16.24 -27.13
N ASN A 204 -2.49 -16.26 -25.80
CA ASN A 204 -2.04 -15.14 -24.96
C ASN A 204 -1.30 -15.61 -23.69
N ASP A 205 -0.44 -16.63 -23.83
CA ASP A 205 0.38 -17.19 -22.74
C ASP A 205 1.24 -16.11 -22.01
N ASP A 206 1.69 -15.06 -22.69
CA ASP A 206 2.44 -13.97 -22.07
C ASP A 206 1.57 -13.13 -21.12
N ILE A 207 0.32 -12.86 -21.51
CA ILE A 207 -0.68 -12.19 -20.68
C ILE A 207 -1.04 -13.08 -19.49
N ALA A 208 -1.25 -14.37 -19.71
CA ALA A 208 -1.52 -15.34 -18.64
C ALA A 208 -0.37 -15.41 -17.62
N ARG A 209 0.88 -15.40 -18.09
CA ARG A 209 2.06 -15.38 -17.21
C ARG A 209 2.13 -14.10 -16.38
N ARG A 210 1.81 -12.94 -16.98
CA ARG A 210 1.75 -11.66 -16.26
C ARG A 210 0.65 -11.65 -15.21
N PHE A 211 -0.54 -12.16 -15.54
CA PHE A 211 -1.64 -12.27 -14.58
C PHE A 211 -1.30 -13.21 -13.42
N ILE A 212 -0.67 -14.36 -13.68
CA ILE A 212 -0.17 -15.25 -12.63
C ILE A 212 0.83 -14.53 -11.73
N ALA A 213 1.81 -13.81 -12.31
CA ALA A 213 2.79 -13.07 -11.53
C ALA A 213 2.14 -11.98 -10.65
N LEU A 214 1.14 -11.27 -11.18
CA LEU A 214 0.36 -10.28 -10.43
C LEU A 214 -0.37 -10.91 -9.24
N VAL A 215 -1.13 -11.99 -9.49
CA VAL A 215 -1.87 -12.69 -8.43
C VAL A 215 -0.93 -13.25 -7.38
N ASP A 216 0.22 -13.78 -7.79
CA ASP A 216 1.21 -14.35 -6.88
C ASP A 216 1.80 -13.30 -5.92
N GLU A 217 2.19 -12.12 -6.43
CA GLU A 217 2.69 -11.02 -5.61
C GLU A 217 1.61 -10.48 -4.65
N PHE A 218 0.40 -10.29 -5.17
CA PHE A 218 -0.71 -9.76 -4.38
C PHE A 218 -1.13 -10.73 -3.28
N TYR A 219 -1.13 -12.02 -3.62
CA TYR A 219 -1.42 -13.10 -2.68
C TYR A 219 -0.44 -13.09 -1.50
N GLU A 220 0.87 -13.04 -1.79
CA GLU A 220 1.93 -13.07 -0.78
C GLU A 220 1.86 -11.86 0.17
N ARG A 221 1.56 -10.69 -0.38
CA ARG A 221 1.45 -9.43 0.38
C ARG A 221 0.10 -9.15 1.00
N LYS A 222 -0.88 -10.06 0.86
CA LYS A 222 -2.22 -9.90 1.45
C LYS A 222 -3.02 -8.71 0.88
N VAL A 223 -2.73 -8.34 -0.37
CA VAL A 223 -3.46 -7.30 -1.12
C VAL A 223 -4.88 -7.75 -1.41
N LYS A 224 -5.85 -6.87 -1.20
CA LYS A 224 -7.27 -7.14 -1.47
C LYS A 224 -7.55 -6.93 -2.96
N LEU A 225 -7.62 -8.04 -3.70
CA LEU A 225 -7.82 -8.03 -5.15
C LEU A 225 -9.30 -8.20 -5.50
N ILE A 226 -9.93 -7.18 -6.09
CA ILE A 226 -11.32 -7.24 -6.58
C ILE A 226 -11.30 -7.24 -8.10
N LEU A 227 -12.00 -8.17 -8.73
CA LEU A 227 -11.95 -8.40 -10.17
C LEU A 227 -13.33 -8.42 -10.81
N SER A 228 -13.44 -7.89 -12.03
CA SER A 228 -14.48 -8.31 -12.96
C SER A 228 -13.89 -9.08 -14.14
N ALA A 229 -14.53 -10.19 -14.52
CA ALA A 229 -14.02 -11.09 -15.53
C ALA A 229 -15.08 -11.52 -16.56
N ALA A 230 -14.62 -11.79 -17.78
CA ALA A 230 -15.47 -12.24 -18.89
C ALA A 230 -16.10 -13.61 -18.64
N VAL A 231 -15.48 -14.43 -17.80
CA VAL A 231 -15.85 -15.80 -17.50
C VAL A 231 -15.66 -16.10 -16.01
N PRO A 232 -16.32 -17.14 -15.47
CA PRO A 232 -16.08 -17.60 -14.09
C PRO A 232 -14.62 -17.94 -13.84
N ILE A 233 -14.21 -17.86 -12.57
CA ILE A 233 -12.83 -18.03 -12.11
C ILE A 233 -12.19 -19.35 -12.61
N GLU A 234 -12.94 -20.46 -12.65
CA GLU A 234 -12.45 -21.76 -13.12
C GLU A 234 -12.21 -21.81 -14.63
N GLN A 235 -12.79 -20.87 -15.37
CA GLN A 235 -12.74 -20.81 -16.83
C GLN A 235 -11.82 -19.69 -17.35
N LEU A 236 -11.16 -18.94 -16.46
CA LEU A 236 -10.23 -17.86 -16.82
C LEU A 236 -9.09 -18.32 -17.72
N TYR A 237 -8.73 -19.60 -17.70
CA TYR A 237 -7.74 -20.18 -18.58
C TYR A 237 -8.25 -21.48 -19.20
N THR A 238 -8.14 -21.56 -20.52
CA THR A 238 -8.69 -22.67 -21.31
C THR A 238 -7.67 -23.78 -21.53
N GLU A 239 -6.79 -23.60 -22.50
CA GLU A 239 -5.74 -24.54 -22.89
C GLU A 239 -4.41 -23.80 -23.08
N GLY A 240 -3.29 -24.50 -22.92
CA GLY A 240 -1.95 -23.96 -23.16
C GLY A 240 -0.91 -24.49 -22.19
N GLN A 241 0.30 -23.93 -22.24
CA GLN A 241 1.44 -24.48 -21.48
C GLN A 241 1.37 -24.23 -19.97
N LEU A 242 0.62 -23.21 -19.54
CA LEU A 242 0.54 -22.76 -18.14
C LEU A 242 -0.58 -23.42 -17.34
N SER A 243 -1.11 -24.56 -17.80
CA SER A 243 -2.29 -25.19 -17.19
C SER A 243 -2.08 -25.55 -15.71
N PHE A 244 -0.86 -25.88 -15.29
CA PHE A 244 -0.56 -26.22 -13.90
C PHE A 244 -0.45 -24.98 -13.02
N GLU A 245 0.29 -23.98 -13.48
CA GLU A 245 0.49 -22.70 -12.82
C GLU A 245 -0.83 -21.95 -12.68
N PHE A 246 -1.67 -21.98 -13.71
CA PHE A 246 -2.97 -21.32 -13.69
C PHE A 246 -3.95 -22.01 -12.72
N LYS A 247 -3.90 -23.34 -12.55
CA LYS A 247 -4.67 -24.01 -11.49
C LYS A 247 -4.30 -23.50 -10.10
N ARG A 248 -3.00 -23.28 -9.83
CA ARG A 248 -2.54 -22.65 -8.58
C ARG A 248 -3.04 -21.21 -8.45
N CYS A 249 -3.01 -20.45 -9.54
CA CYS A 249 -3.55 -19.09 -9.60
C CYS A 249 -5.06 -19.06 -9.25
N VAL A 250 -5.85 -19.99 -9.78
CA VAL A 250 -7.29 -20.13 -9.45
C VAL A 250 -7.48 -20.43 -7.97
N SER A 251 -6.71 -21.37 -7.39
CA SER A 251 -6.80 -21.66 -5.95
C SER A 251 -6.47 -20.43 -5.09
N ARG A 252 -5.46 -19.63 -5.46
CA ARG A 252 -5.15 -18.37 -4.77
C ARG A 252 -6.29 -17.37 -4.88
N LEU A 253 -6.81 -17.15 -6.08
CA LEU A 253 -7.95 -16.25 -6.31
C LEU A 253 -9.20 -16.70 -5.53
N GLN A 254 -9.44 -18.00 -5.34
CA GLN A 254 -10.51 -18.51 -4.50
C GLN A 254 -10.26 -18.22 -3.01
N GLU A 255 -9.03 -18.45 -2.54
CA GLU A 255 -8.65 -18.16 -1.16
C GLU A 255 -8.71 -16.66 -0.83
N MET A 256 -8.33 -15.79 -1.78
CA MET A 256 -8.38 -14.33 -1.64
C MET A 256 -9.80 -13.78 -1.42
N GLN A 257 -10.84 -14.55 -1.77
CA GLN A 257 -12.24 -14.19 -1.53
C GLN A 257 -12.72 -14.58 -0.12
N SER A 258 -11.94 -15.36 0.63
CA SER A 258 -12.34 -15.80 1.96
C SER A 258 -12.31 -14.66 2.98
N GLN A 259 -13.24 -14.67 3.93
CA GLN A 259 -13.24 -13.70 5.03
C GLN A 259 -11.93 -13.74 5.83
N GLN A 260 -11.33 -14.92 5.97
CA GLN A 260 -10.04 -15.07 6.63
C GLN A 260 -8.96 -14.25 5.92
N TYR A 261 -8.83 -14.41 4.60
CA TYR A 261 -7.84 -13.65 3.83
C TYR A 261 -8.15 -12.14 3.82
N LEU A 262 -9.42 -11.76 3.69
CA LEU A 262 -9.83 -10.36 3.70
C LEU A 262 -9.55 -9.66 5.04
N ALA A 263 -9.55 -10.40 6.16
CA ALA A 263 -9.24 -9.89 7.49
C ALA A 263 -7.74 -9.80 7.80
N GLU A 264 -6.86 -10.40 6.98
CA GLU A 264 -5.42 -10.31 7.18
C GLU A 264 -4.89 -8.91 6.83
N GLU A 265 -3.93 -8.43 7.60
CA GLU A 265 -3.25 -7.15 7.32
C GLU A 265 -2.38 -7.23 6.07
N HIS A 266 -2.35 -6.13 5.33
CA HIS A 266 -1.48 -5.93 4.17
C HIS A 266 0.00 -5.89 4.59
N LYS A 267 0.87 -6.56 3.82
CA LYS A 267 2.31 -6.65 4.08
C LYS A 267 3.08 -5.77 3.11
N ALA A 268 3.22 -4.49 3.47
CA ALA A 268 4.10 -3.53 2.81
C ALA A 268 5.57 -4.00 2.84
#